data_AF-B9FE70-F1
#
_entry.id   AF-B9FE70-F1
#
_cell.length_a   1.000
_cell.length_b   1.000
_cell.length_c   1.000
_cell.angle_alpha   90.00
_cell.angle_beta   90.00
_cell.angle_gamma   90.00
#
_symmetry.space_group_name_H-M   'P 1'
#
loop_
_entity.id
_entity.type
_entity.pdbx_description
1 polymer ?
#
loop_
_entity_poly.entity_id
_entity_poly.type
_entity_poly.pdbx_seq_one_letter_code
_entity_poly.pdbx_strand_id
1 'polypeptide(L)'
;MELEPPFDRPYLASSLRDFWGRRWNLMVSAILRPSVYDPVRARAGKAAGVVATFLISGLMHEAMVYYMTLRLPTGEMTAFFLLHGVCCVAEEWCARRWVARRWPPPPRPLGSLLVMAVAAGSSFWLFFPPICREGSEEMLLEEWAAVAAFFQDAGRKLRRAPVRFTD
;
A
#
# COMPACT_ATOMS: atom_id res chain seq x y z
N MET A 1 29.09 -3.24 -3.51
CA MET A 1 27.79 -3.25 -2.81
C MET A 1 26.85 -4.04 -3.69
N GLU A 2 26.54 -5.28 -3.33
CA GLU A 2 25.47 -6.03 -3.99
C GLU A 2 24.16 -5.62 -3.32
N LEU A 3 23.21 -5.13 -4.10
CA LEU A 3 21.87 -4.82 -3.61
C LEU A 3 21.16 -6.15 -3.38
N GLU A 4 20.76 -6.44 -2.14
CA GLU A 4 19.96 -7.63 -1.85
C GLU A 4 18.68 -7.60 -2.71
N PRO A 5 18.33 -8.73 -3.37
CA PRO A 5 17.17 -8.77 -4.24
C PRO A 5 15.91 -8.35 -3.48
N PRO A 6 15.09 -7.41 -4.00
CA PRO A 6 13.87 -6.99 -3.30
C PRO A 6 12.82 -8.09 -3.17
N PHE A 7 12.92 -9.17 -3.96
CA PHE A 7 12.01 -10.31 -3.96
C PHE A 7 12.79 -11.63 -3.98
N ASP A 8 12.39 -12.61 -3.16
CA ASP A 8 12.91 -13.98 -3.19
C ASP A 8 11.79 -14.99 -3.48
N ARG A 9 11.58 -15.25 -4.78
CA ARG A 9 10.66 -16.29 -5.29
C ARG A 9 9.31 -16.31 -4.55
N PRO A 10 8.54 -15.22 -4.59
CA PRO A 10 7.29 -15.07 -3.82
C PRO A 10 6.23 -16.12 -4.13
N TYR A 11 6.25 -16.69 -5.34
CA TYR A 11 5.36 -17.77 -5.76
C TYR A 11 5.57 -19.10 -5.02
N LEU A 12 6.68 -19.27 -4.29
CA LEU A 12 6.93 -20.44 -3.45
C LEU A 12 6.43 -20.27 -2.00
N ALA A 13 5.83 -19.12 -1.67
CA ALA A 13 5.37 -18.83 -0.32
C ALA A 13 4.19 -19.72 0.06
N SER A 14 4.38 -20.65 1.01
CA SER A 14 3.29 -21.52 1.48
C SER A 14 2.47 -20.93 2.64
N SER A 15 2.75 -19.68 3.03
CA SER A 15 2.04 -18.92 4.07
C SER A 15 2.11 -17.41 3.79
N LEU A 16 1.12 -16.64 4.25
CA LEU A 16 1.12 -15.18 4.06
C LEU A 16 2.29 -14.54 4.81
N ARG A 17 2.66 -15.11 5.95
CA ARG A 17 3.83 -14.66 6.71
C ARG A 17 5.14 -14.86 5.94
N ASP A 18 5.30 -16.00 5.26
CA ASP A 18 6.50 -16.27 4.46
C ASP A 18 6.54 -15.37 3.22
N PHE A 19 5.37 -15.12 2.62
CA PHE A 19 5.22 -14.16 1.52
C PHE A 19 5.69 -12.77 1.97
N TRP A 20 5.02 -12.15 2.95
CA TRP A 20 5.29 -10.76 3.35
C TRP A 20 6.61 -10.57 4.11
N GLY A 21 7.05 -11.57 4.88
CA GLY A 21 8.21 -11.41 5.77
C GLY A 21 9.55 -11.83 5.18
N ARG A 22 9.56 -12.67 4.14
CA ARG A 22 10.79 -13.32 3.64
C ARG A 22 10.94 -13.35 2.14
N ARG A 23 9.90 -13.02 1.37
CA ARG A 23 9.90 -13.20 -0.08
C ARG A 23 9.42 -11.98 -0.84
N TRP A 24 8.59 -11.16 -0.21
CA TRP A 24 8.01 -9.95 -0.76
C TRP A 24 8.62 -8.71 -0.11
N ASN A 25 9.22 -7.85 -0.94
CA ASN A 25 9.76 -6.55 -0.56
C ASN A 25 10.67 -6.60 0.68
N LEU A 26 11.79 -7.32 0.55
CA LEU A 26 12.75 -7.56 1.63
C LEU A 26 13.33 -6.27 2.20
N MET A 27 13.47 -5.22 1.39
CA MET A 27 13.93 -3.91 1.84
C MET A 27 12.94 -3.25 2.81
N VAL A 28 11.64 -3.24 2.48
CA VAL A 28 10.62 -2.66 3.36
C VAL A 28 10.50 -3.47 4.65
N SER A 29 10.55 -4.80 4.55
CA SER A 29 10.58 -5.68 5.72
C SER A 29 11.80 -5.45 6.60
N ALA A 30 12.98 -5.19 6.03
CA ALA A 30 14.20 -4.88 6.76
C ALA A 30 14.15 -3.53 7.49
N ILE A 31 13.44 -2.54 6.94
CA ILE A 31 13.25 -1.23 7.58
C ILE A 31 12.19 -1.30 8.68
N LEU A 32 11.01 -1.84 8.38
CA LEU A 32 9.88 -1.84 9.31
C LEU A 32 10.12 -2.75 10.52
N ARG A 33 10.98 -3.77 10.39
CA ARG A 33 11.26 -4.71 11.47
C ARG A 33 11.90 -4.07 12.71
N PRO A 34 13.07 -3.40 12.61
CA PRO A 34 13.64 -2.66 13.73
C PRO A 34 12.83 -1.41 14.10
N SER A 35 12.22 -0.73 13.12
CA SER A 35 11.54 0.56 13.38
C SER A 35 10.16 0.43 14.02
N VAL A 36 9.41 -0.63 13.71
CA VAL A 36 8.01 -0.80 14.15
C VAL A 36 7.78 -2.15 14.81
N TYR A 37 8.14 -3.24 14.15
CA TYR A 37 7.80 -4.58 14.63
C TYR A 37 8.42 -4.89 15.99
N ASP A 38 9.74 -4.74 16.13
CA ASP A 38 10.47 -5.07 17.35
C ASP A 38 10.05 -4.23 18.57
N PRO A 39 9.93 -2.88 18.50
CA PRO A 39 9.50 -2.08 19.64
C PRO A 39 8.04 -2.37 20.04
N VAL A 40 7.13 -2.55 19.08
CA VAL A 40 5.72 -2.85 19.37
C VAL A 40 5.58 -4.26 19.91
N ARG A 41 6.30 -5.23 19.35
CA ARG A 41 6.32 -6.61 19.85
C ARG A 41 6.80 -6.69 21.29
N ALA A 42 7.83 -5.91 21.65
CA ALA A 42 8.37 -5.90 23.00
C ALA A 42 7.36 -5.38 24.05
N ARG A 43 6.49 -4.44 23.67
CA ARG A 43 5.48 -3.84 24.58
C ARG A 43 4.12 -4.53 24.57
N ALA A 44 3.62 -4.90 23.40
CA ALA A 44 2.23 -5.32 23.19
C ALA A 44 2.10 -6.74 22.61
N GLY A 45 3.21 -7.45 22.42
CA GLY A 45 3.24 -8.82 21.95
C GLY A 45 3.25 -8.97 20.43
N LYS A 46 3.42 -10.22 19.99
CA LYS A 46 3.72 -10.55 18.60
C LYS A 46 2.63 -10.14 17.61
N ALA A 47 1.36 -10.38 17.96
CA ALA A 47 0.23 -10.05 17.10
C ALA A 47 0.11 -8.53 16.88
N ALA A 48 0.25 -7.74 17.95
CA ALA A 48 0.25 -6.28 17.87
C ALA A 48 1.40 -5.77 16.99
N GLY A 49 2.60 -6.36 17.11
CA GLY A 49 3.74 -6.00 16.26
C GLY A 49 3.46 -6.25 14.77
N VAL A 50 2.82 -7.37 14.42
CA VAL A 50 2.42 -7.65 13.02
C VAL A 50 1.40 -6.62 12.54
N VAL A 51 0.30 -6.42 13.27
CA VAL A 51 -0.75 -5.47 12.87
C VAL A 51 -0.21 -4.04 12.73
N ALA A 52 0.63 -3.59 13.67
CA ALA A 52 1.24 -2.27 13.61
C ALA A 52 2.17 -2.11 12.40
N THR A 53 2.95 -3.14 12.07
CA THR A 53 3.83 -3.12 10.90
C THR A 53 3.05 -2.96 9.60
N PHE A 54 1.96 -3.74 9.45
CA PHE A 54 1.08 -3.65 8.29
C PHE A 54 0.30 -2.33 8.24
N LEU A 55 -0.12 -1.79 9.40
CA LEU A 55 -0.77 -0.48 9.48
C LEU A 55 0.15 0.63 8.97
N ILE A 56 1.38 0.71 9.49
CA ILE A 56 2.36 1.73 9.07
C ILE A 56 2.70 1.56 7.59
N SER A 57 2.90 0.33 7.11
CA SER A 57 3.10 0.07 5.69
C SER A 57 1.92 0.56 4.85
N GLY A 58 0.69 0.31 5.27
CA GLY A 58 -0.52 0.75 4.58
C GLY A 58 -0.62 2.28 4.50
N LEU A 59 -0.41 2.96 5.63
CA LEU A 59 -0.40 4.42 5.68
C LEU A 59 0.68 5.04 4.78
N MET A 60 1.85 4.41 4.68
CA MET A 60 2.90 4.87 3.77
C MET A 60 2.51 4.71 2.30
N HIS A 61 1.84 3.62 1.92
CA HIS A 61 1.35 3.42 0.56
C HIS A 61 0.23 4.42 0.22
N GLU A 62 -0.65 4.67 1.18
CA GLU A 62 -1.71 5.65 1.05
C GLU A 62 -1.14 7.08 0.90
N ALA A 63 -0.13 7.44 1.68
CA ALA A 63 0.59 8.70 1.50
C ALA A 63 1.28 8.79 0.12
N MET A 64 1.89 7.69 -0.34
CA MET A 64 2.53 7.66 -1.65
C MET A 64 1.52 7.90 -2.78
N VAL A 65 0.35 7.27 -2.72
CA VAL A 65 -0.73 7.48 -3.70
C VAL A 65 -1.33 8.89 -3.58
N TYR A 66 -1.50 9.40 -2.37
CA TYR A 66 -1.90 10.80 -2.16
C TYR A 66 -0.93 11.75 -2.86
N TYR A 67 0.39 11.56 -2.71
CA TYR A 67 1.38 12.40 -3.38
C TYR A 67 1.38 12.23 -4.90
N MET A 68 1.11 11.03 -5.42
CA MET A 68 1.09 10.77 -6.86
C MET A 68 -0.18 11.27 -7.55
N THR A 69 -1.33 11.20 -6.87
CA THR A 69 -2.64 11.50 -7.46
C THR A 69 -3.24 12.82 -6.99
N LEU A 70 -2.68 13.41 -5.92
CA LEU A 70 -3.22 14.58 -5.18
C LEU A 70 -4.67 14.41 -4.72
N ARG A 71 -5.18 13.17 -4.71
CA ARG A 71 -6.53 12.83 -4.26
C ARG A 71 -6.52 12.40 -2.81
N LEU A 72 -7.58 12.78 -2.09
CA LEU A 72 -7.76 12.41 -0.69
C LEU A 72 -7.57 10.89 -0.47
N PRO A 73 -6.84 10.51 0.58
CA PRO A 73 -6.64 9.10 0.92
C PRO A 73 -7.99 8.43 1.25
N THR A 74 -8.36 7.37 0.51
CA THR A 74 -9.65 6.68 0.63
C THR A 74 -9.69 5.61 1.73
N GLY A 75 -8.53 5.27 2.31
CA GLY A 75 -8.32 4.20 3.29
C GLY A 75 -8.18 2.82 2.65
N GLU A 76 -8.45 2.66 1.35
CA GLU A 76 -8.54 1.35 0.70
C GLU A 76 -7.20 0.59 0.71
N MET A 77 -6.08 1.29 0.46
CA MET A 77 -4.74 0.70 0.55
C MET A 77 -4.37 0.33 1.99
N THR A 78 -4.66 1.20 2.96
CA THR A 78 -4.40 0.88 4.37
C THR A 78 -5.24 -0.32 4.84
N ALA A 79 -6.51 -0.41 4.41
CA ALA A 79 -7.37 -1.55 4.67
C ALA A 79 -6.84 -2.84 4.04
N PHE A 80 -6.32 -2.78 2.81
CA PHE A 80 -5.65 -3.92 2.16
C PHE A 80 -4.50 -4.45 3.03
N PHE A 81 -3.57 -3.61 3.45
CA PHE A 81 -2.43 -4.05 4.25
C PHE A 81 -2.88 -4.55 5.63
N LEU A 82 -3.80 -3.86 6.28
CA LEU A 82 -4.37 -4.29 7.56
C LEU A 82 -5.02 -5.67 7.48
N LEU A 83 -5.82 -5.92 6.43
CA LEU A 83 -6.45 -7.22 6.19
C LEU A 83 -5.40 -8.33 6.10
N HIS A 84 -4.32 -8.12 5.34
CA HIS A 84 -3.23 -9.09 5.25
C HIS A 84 -2.50 -9.29 6.59
N GLY A 85 -2.33 -8.23 7.38
CA GLY A 85 -1.78 -8.30 8.72
C GLY A 85 -2.63 -9.16 9.66
N VAL A 86 -3.96 -8.97 9.63
CA VAL A 86 -4.93 -9.79 10.39
C VAL A 86 -4.91 -11.23 9.91
N CYS A 87 -4.88 -11.48 8.60
CA CYS A 87 -4.76 -12.82 8.04
C CYS A 87 -3.47 -13.52 8.48
N CYS A 88 -2.33 -12.81 8.55
CA CYS A 88 -1.07 -13.38 9.06
C CYS A 88 -1.17 -13.79 10.54
N VAL A 89 -1.84 -12.97 11.37
CA VAL A 89 -2.07 -13.29 12.79
C VAL A 89 -3.02 -14.48 12.93
N ALA A 90 -4.11 -14.49 12.16
CA ALA A 90 -5.08 -15.58 12.14
C ALA A 90 -4.45 -16.90 11.67
N GLU A 91 -3.62 -16.86 10.63
CA GLU A 91 -2.85 -18.01 10.14
C GLU A 91 -1.95 -18.57 11.25
N GLU A 92 -1.22 -17.71 11.97
CA GLU A 92 -0.38 -18.15 13.08
C GLU A 92 -1.21 -18.76 14.23
N TRP A 93 -2.37 -18.19 14.54
CA TRP A 93 -3.27 -18.74 15.56
C TRP A 93 -3.84 -20.10 15.15
N CYS A 94 -4.30 -20.23 13.90
CA CYS A 94 -4.77 -21.50 13.33
C CYS A 94 -3.67 -22.56 13.32
N ALA A 95 -2.45 -22.20 12.89
CA ALA A 95 -1.31 -23.11 12.88
C ALA A 95 -0.98 -23.64 14.29
N ARG A 96 -0.97 -22.77 15.31
CA ARG A 96 -0.78 -23.19 16.71
C ARG A 96 -1.87 -24.16 17.16
N ARG A 97 -3.12 -23.90 16.79
CA ARG A 97 -4.27 -24.74 17.17
C ARG A 97 -4.25 -26.09 16.45
N TRP A 98 -3.78 -26.14 15.21
CA TRP A 98 -3.59 -27.37 14.45
C TRP A 98 -2.49 -28.25 15.06
N VAL A 99 -1.36 -27.65 15.45
CA VAL A 99 -0.28 -28.33 16.16
C VAL A 99 -0.78 -28.87 17.51
N ALA A 100 -1.52 -28.07 18.27
CA ALA A 100 -2.12 -28.51 19.53
C ALA A 100 -3.10 -29.69 19.36
N ARG A 101 -3.78 -29.78 18.21
CA ARG A 101 -4.68 -30.88 17.83
C ARG A 101 -3.98 -32.05 17.13
N ARG A 102 -2.66 -31.99 16.93
CA ARG A 102 -1.84 -32.99 16.22
C ARG A 102 -2.34 -33.30 14.80
N TRP A 103 -2.88 -32.32 14.10
CA TRP A 103 -3.31 -32.49 12.70
C TRP A 103 -2.10 -32.47 11.75
N PRO A 104 -2.08 -33.30 10.70
CA PRO A 104 -1.03 -33.25 9.69
C PRO A 104 -1.06 -31.87 8.99
N PRO A 105 0.11 -31.28 8.70
CA PRO A 105 0.17 -30.01 7.98
C PRO A 105 -0.41 -30.18 6.56
N PRO A 106 -1.06 -29.15 6.01
CA PRO A 106 -1.59 -29.23 4.65
C PRO A 106 -0.42 -29.27 3.64
N PRO A 107 -0.65 -29.84 2.44
CA PRO A 107 0.38 -29.91 1.41
C PRO A 107 0.83 -28.49 0.98
N ARG A 108 2.14 -28.28 0.94
CA ARG A 108 2.79 -27.00 0.58
C ARG A 108 2.29 -26.33 -0.72
N PRO A 109 2.02 -27.06 -1.83
CA PRO A 109 1.51 -26.40 -3.04
C PRO A 109 0.11 -25.81 -2.85
N LEU A 110 -0.74 -26.43 -2.04
CA LEU A 110 -2.08 -25.91 -1.75
C LEU A 110 -2.00 -24.59 -0.97
N GLY A 111 -1.12 -24.52 0.03
CA GLY A 111 -0.85 -23.28 0.76
C GLY A 111 -0.30 -22.19 -0.14
N SER A 112 0.59 -22.54 -1.08
CA SER A 112 1.18 -21.58 -2.01
C SER A 112 0.15 -21.04 -3.01
N LEU A 113 -0.70 -21.91 -3.55
CA LEU A 113 -1.81 -21.51 -4.41
C LEU A 113 -2.78 -20.58 -3.68
N LEU A 114 -3.14 -20.92 -2.43
CA LEU A 114 -4.03 -20.11 -1.61
C LEU A 114 -3.44 -18.71 -1.37
N VAL A 115 -2.16 -18.63 -0.97
CA VAL A 115 -1.47 -17.36 -0.72
C VAL A 115 -1.42 -16.51 -1.98
N MET A 116 -1.07 -17.10 -3.12
CA MET A 116 -1.01 -16.39 -4.40
C MET A 116 -2.40 -15.94 -4.85
N ALA A 117 -3.44 -16.77 -4.67
CA ALA A 117 -4.81 -16.41 -5.01
C ALA A 117 -5.33 -15.26 -4.13
N VAL A 118 -5.08 -15.32 -2.81
CA VAL A 118 -5.44 -14.25 -1.88
C VAL A 118 -4.68 -12.98 -2.24
N ALA A 119 -3.37 -13.05 -2.44
CA ALA A 119 -2.54 -11.89 -2.76
C ALA A 119 -2.91 -11.25 -4.11
N ALA A 120 -3.11 -12.05 -5.15
CA ALA A 120 -3.51 -11.56 -6.46
C ALA A 120 -4.93 -10.97 -6.39
N GLY A 121 -5.89 -11.72 -5.84
CA GLY A 121 -7.28 -11.30 -5.74
C GLY A 121 -7.45 -10.01 -4.94
N SER A 122 -6.82 -9.92 -3.78
CA SER A 122 -6.87 -8.71 -2.95
C SER A 122 -6.17 -7.52 -3.62
N SER A 123 -5.10 -7.76 -4.39
CA SER A 123 -4.42 -6.70 -5.14
C SER A 123 -5.34 -6.14 -6.22
N PHE A 124 -5.96 -7.01 -7.02
CA PHE A 124 -6.94 -6.60 -8.04
C PHE A 124 -8.14 -5.85 -7.46
N TRP A 125 -8.55 -6.17 -6.23
CA TRP A 125 -9.79 -5.64 -5.65
C TRP A 125 -9.63 -4.42 -4.75
N LEU A 126 -8.47 -4.22 -4.11
CA LEU A 126 -8.26 -3.13 -3.15
C LEU A 126 -7.02 -2.28 -3.46
N PHE A 127 -6.04 -2.82 -4.21
CA PHE A 127 -4.81 -2.09 -4.53
C PHE A 127 -4.92 -1.33 -5.86
N PHE A 128 -5.50 -1.94 -6.88
CA PHE A 128 -5.66 -1.31 -8.20
C PHE A 128 -6.78 -0.27 -8.30
N PRO A 129 -7.96 -0.42 -7.67
CA PRO A 129 -9.04 0.56 -7.83
C PRO A 129 -8.69 2.01 -7.44
N PRO A 130 -7.91 2.29 -6.37
CA PRO A 130 -7.44 3.65 -6.09
C PRO A 130 -6.55 4.23 -7.20
N ILE A 131 -5.77 3.38 -7.89
CA ILE A 131 -4.83 3.78 -8.94
C ILE A 131 -5.55 3.94 -10.28
N CYS A 132 -6.50 3.04 -10.57
CA CYS A 132 -7.20 2.93 -11.85
C CYS A 132 -8.59 3.59 -11.85
N ARG A 133 -8.98 4.31 -10.79
CA ARG A 133 -10.25 5.03 -10.77
C ARG A 133 -10.24 6.10 -11.87
N GLU A 134 -11.01 5.85 -12.92
CA GLU A 134 -11.36 6.80 -13.98
C GLU A 134 -11.77 8.14 -13.35
N GLY A 135 -11.14 9.22 -13.80
CA GLY A 135 -11.43 10.59 -13.34
C GLY A 135 -10.20 11.39 -12.91
N SER A 136 -9.05 10.76 -12.68
CA SER A 136 -7.79 11.50 -12.46
C SER A 136 -7.47 12.42 -13.64
N GLU A 137 -7.70 11.93 -14.87
CA GLU A 137 -7.51 12.70 -16.10
C GLU A 137 -8.54 13.83 -16.27
N GLU A 138 -9.82 13.60 -15.98
CA GLU A 138 -10.87 14.63 -16.07
C GLU A 138 -10.64 15.78 -15.08
N MET A 139 -10.23 15.47 -13.84
CA MET A 139 -9.94 16.47 -12.83
C MET A 139 -8.65 17.26 -13.15
N LEU A 140 -7.62 16.60 -13.69
CA LEU A 140 -6.44 17.28 -14.20
C LEU A 140 -6.80 18.22 -15.35
N LEU A 141 -7.65 17.80 -16.28
CA LEU A 141 -8.14 18.63 -17.38
C LEU A 141 -8.94 19.84 -16.87
N GLU A 142 -9.77 19.67 -15.82
CA GLU A 142 -10.45 20.79 -15.17
C GLU A 142 -9.48 21.77 -14.50
N GLU A 143 -8.45 21.28 -13.80
CA GLU A 143 -7.41 22.13 -13.21
C GLU A 143 -6.62 22.89 -14.29
N TRP A 144 -6.20 22.21 -15.37
CA TRP A 144 -5.53 22.86 -16.50
C TRP A 144 -6.42 23.89 -17.20
N ALA A 145 -7.73 23.60 -17.34
CA ALA A 145 -8.70 24.53 -17.89
C ALA A 145 -8.88 25.76 -16.98
N ALA A 146 -8.90 25.58 -15.66
CA ALA A 146 -8.99 26.67 -14.68
C ALA A 146 -7.74 27.57 -14.72
N VAL A 147 -6.54 26.98 -14.83
CA VAL A 147 -5.28 27.73 -15.00
C VAL A 147 -5.29 28.52 -16.31
N ALA A 148 -5.70 27.91 -17.42
CA ALA A 148 -5.82 28.59 -18.71
C ALA A 148 -6.81 29.77 -18.65
N ALA A 149 -7.96 29.59 -17.99
CA ALA A 149 -8.96 30.63 -17.79
C ALA A 149 -8.40 31.81 -16.97
N PHE A 150 -7.64 31.53 -15.90
CA PHE A 150 -6.96 32.55 -15.10
C PHE A 150 -6.02 33.41 -15.96
N PHE A 151 -5.18 32.79 -16.79
CA PHE A 151 -4.26 33.53 -17.67
C PHE A 151 -5.00 34.34 -18.74
N GLN A 152 -6.09 33.82 -19.31
CA GLN A 152 -6.90 34.57 -20.27
C GLN A 152 -7.56 35.80 -19.64
N ASP A 153 -8.05 35.67 -18.41
CA ASP A 153 -8.66 36.80 -17.69
C ASP A 153 -7.63 37.84 -17.26
N ALA A 154 -6.45 37.42 -16.81
CA ALA A 154 -5.33 38.32 -16.56
C ALA A 154 -4.91 39.06 -17.83
N GLY A 155 -4.78 38.35 -18.96
CA GLY A 155 -4.46 38.93 -20.26
C GLY A 155 -5.52 39.90 -20.77
N ARG A 156 -6.81 39.58 -20.59
CA ARG A 156 -7.92 40.50 -20.91
C ARG A 156 -7.90 41.76 -20.05
N LYS A 157 -7.62 41.65 -18.75
CA LYS A 157 -7.49 42.81 -17.84
C LYS A 157 -6.30 43.68 -18.23
N LEU A 158 -5.16 43.10 -18.60
CA LEU A 158 -3.99 43.83 -19.07
C LEU A 158 -4.24 44.54 -20.42
N ARG A 159 -4.93 43.92 -21.38
CA ARG A 159 -5.30 44.57 -22.65
C ARG A 159 -6.35 45.67 -22.49
N ARG A 160 -7.15 45.63 -21.43
CA ARG A 160 -8.15 46.66 -21.09
C ARG A 160 -7.61 47.75 -20.18
N ALA A 161 -6.43 47.58 -19.59
CA ALA A 161 -5.77 48.65 -18.86
C ALA A 161 -5.40 49.75 -19.87
N PRO A 162 -5.97 50.97 -19.77
CA PRO A 162 -5.56 52.06 -20.63
C PRO A 162 -4.08 52.31 -20.36
N VAL A 163 -3.25 52.23 -21.40
CA VAL A 163 -1.89 52.73 -21.35
C VAL A 163 -1.99 54.22 -21.07
N ARG A 164 -1.94 54.60 -19.79
CA ARG A 164 -1.71 55.99 -19.41
C ARG A 164 -0.25 56.27 -19.71
N PHE A 165 0.01 56.76 -20.92
CA PHE A 165 1.18 57.59 -21.17
C PHE A 165 1.01 58.83 -20.30
N THR A 166 1.74 58.87 -19.19
CA THR A 166 2.01 60.13 -18.49
C THR A 166 3.08 60.87 -19.30
N ASP A 167 2.61 62.00 -19.86
CA ASP A 167 3.30 63.18 -20.38
C ASP A 167 4.39 63.03 -21.45
#